data_AF-A0A3B9AGU2-F1
#
_entry.id   AF-A0A3B9AGU2-F1
#
_cell.length_a   1.000
_cell.length_b   1.000
_cell.length_c   1.000
_cell.angle_alpha   90.00
_cell.angle_beta   90.00
_cell.angle_gamma   90.00
#
_symmetry.space_group_name_H-M   'P 1'
#
loop_
_entity.id
_entity.type
_entity.pdbx_description
1 polymer ?
#
loop_
_entity_poly.entity_id
_entity_poly.type
_entity_poly.pdbx_seq_one_letter_code
_entity_poly.pdbx_strand_id
1 'polypeptide(L)'
;MLNAQFNIINDPDIVWAAYITQDWEMDMPLSKEWDSGVITVKHVPVHHGGLSYSSPLLADLVYDAFMSGKLPVYKDPECTIPQDKYLDYRTDTIIHFDPETFEELIAYAYEEPNPEFDINFWRVRQLIYYNKKTALWGAEVLSIAPVLHNKRYKDNDVPELIPLFWFRPVNHARN
;
A
#
# COMPACT_ATOMS: atom_id res chain seq x y z
N MET A 1 -7.64 -13.62 -17.82
CA MET A 1 -6.37 -14.31 -17.51
C MET A 1 -6.29 -14.43 -16.00
N LEU A 2 -6.64 -15.61 -15.47
CA LEU A 2 -6.71 -15.90 -14.03
C LEU A 2 -5.59 -16.89 -13.67
N ASN A 3 -5.10 -16.80 -12.43
CA ASN A 3 -4.36 -17.83 -11.69
C ASN A 3 -2.85 -17.96 -11.94
N ALA A 4 -2.07 -17.00 -11.43
CA ALA A 4 -0.86 -17.37 -10.68
C ALA A 4 -1.29 -17.64 -9.23
N GLN A 5 -2.07 -18.71 -9.01
CA GLN A 5 -2.24 -19.25 -7.66
C GLN A 5 -0.92 -19.92 -7.26
N PHE A 6 -0.52 -19.73 -6.01
CA PHE A 6 0.77 -20.07 -5.43
C PHE A 6 1.16 -21.55 -5.62
N ASN A 7 1.81 -21.86 -6.75
CA ASN A 7 2.31 -23.21 -7.06
C ASN A 7 3.41 -23.69 -6.10
N ILE A 8 4.00 -22.80 -5.29
CA ILE A 8 5.03 -23.18 -4.30
C ILE A 8 4.48 -24.12 -3.24
N ILE A 9 3.23 -23.93 -2.78
CA ILE A 9 2.65 -24.79 -1.73
C ILE A 9 2.38 -26.21 -2.25
N ASN A 10 2.24 -26.36 -3.58
CA ASN A 10 2.05 -27.66 -4.22
C ASN A 10 3.37 -28.40 -4.49
N ASP A 11 4.52 -27.77 -4.23
CA ASP A 11 5.83 -28.40 -4.39
C ASP A 11 6.07 -29.41 -3.23
N PRO A 12 6.26 -30.71 -3.51
CA PRO A 12 6.49 -31.73 -2.49
C PRO A 12 7.80 -31.53 -1.70
N ASP A 13 8.68 -30.65 -2.17
CA ASP A 13 9.90 -30.25 -1.47
C ASP A 13 9.66 -29.17 -0.41
N ILE A 14 8.49 -28.53 -0.41
CA ILE A 14 8.08 -27.60 0.64
C ILE A 14 7.38 -28.37 1.76
N VAL A 15 8.04 -28.47 2.92
CA VAL A 15 7.53 -29.21 4.08
C VAL A 15 6.89 -28.31 5.13
N TRP A 16 7.09 -27.01 5.02
CA TRP A 16 6.50 -26.02 5.90
C TRP A 16 6.31 -24.71 5.14
N ALA A 17 5.18 -24.06 5.36
CA ALA A 17 4.86 -22.76 4.81
C ALA A 17 3.90 -22.01 5.75
N ALA A 18 4.06 -20.69 5.84
CA ALA A 18 3.15 -19.81 6.55
C ALA A 18 2.99 -18.48 5.83
N TYR A 19 1.78 -17.95 5.88
CA TYR A 19 1.51 -16.57 5.49
C TYR A 19 1.82 -15.65 6.66
N ILE A 20 2.54 -14.56 6.38
CA ILE A 20 2.78 -13.50 7.34
C ILE A 20 2.38 -12.15 6.74
N THR A 21 1.95 -11.23 7.61
CA THR A 21 1.64 -9.85 7.26
C THR A 21 2.37 -8.94 8.25
N GLN A 22 3.12 -7.97 7.74
CA GLN A 22 3.91 -7.05 8.55
C GLN A 22 3.80 -5.64 8.00
N ASP A 23 3.81 -4.65 8.89
CA ASP A 23 3.79 -3.23 8.55
C ASP A 23 5.20 -2.66 8.71
N TRP A 24 5.68 -1.99 7.66
CA TRP A 24 7.03 -1.44 7.58
C TRP A 24 6.97 0.07 7.41
N GLU A 25 7.67 0.81 8.27
CA GLU A 25 7.92 2.23 8.05
C GLU A 25 9.10 2.35 7.07
N MET A 26 8.82 2.66 5.80
CA MET A 26 9.81 2.63 4.72
C MET A 26 10.16 4.02 4.21
N ASP A 27 9.22 4.95 4.25
CA ASP A 27 9.44 6.34 3.83
C ASP A 27 9.49 7.24 5.05
N MET A 28 10.51 8.09 5.07
CA MET A 28 10.63 9.20 6.00
C MET A 28 10.66 10.49 5.17
N PRO A 29 9.84 11.51 5.51
CA PRO A 29 9.94 12.82 4.88
C PRO A 29 11.36 13.36 4.98
N LEU A 30 11.84 14.01 3.92
CA LEU A 30 13.20 14.57 3.83
C LEU A 30 13.57 15.46 5.03
N SER A 31 12.60 16.24 5.51
CA SER A 31 12.77 17.09 6.70
C SER A 31 13.12 16.26 7.95
N LYS A 32 12.39 15.16 8.17
CA LYS A 32 12.66 14.24 9.29
C LYS A 32 13.97 13.48 9.12
N GLU A 33 14.36 13.12 7.90
CA GLU A 33 15.67 12.50 7.62
C GLU A 33 16.80 13.45 8.05
N TRP A 34 16.72 14.73 7.65
CA TRP A 34 17.69 15.75 8.03
C TRP A 34 17.71 15.99 9.54
N ASP A 35 16.54 16.11 10.17
CA ASP A 35 16.43 16.35 11.62
C ASP A 35 16.95 15.15 12.45
N SER A 36 16.78 13.93 11.94
CA SER A 36 17.27 12.70 12.59
C SER A 36 18.73 12.38 12.30
N GLY A 37 19.37 13.11 11.37
CA GLY A 37 20.73 12.84 10.91
C GLY A 37 20.86 11.51 10.15
N VAL A 38 19.75 10.98 9.62
CA VAL A 38 19.69 9.75 8.82
C VAL A 38 19.60 10.11 7.35
N ILE A 39 20.26 9.36 6.48
CA ILE A 39 20.12 9.48 5.02
C ILE A 39 19.67 8.13 4.48
N THR A 40 18.43 8.06 3.97
CA THR A 40 17.94 6.84 3.33
C THR A 40 18.49 6.74 1.92
N VAL A 41 19.12 5.61 1.58
CA VAL A 41 19.60 5.35 0.22
C VAL A 41 18.46 4.75 -0.60
N LYS A 42 17.97 5.52 -1.59
CA LYS A 42 16.89 5.09 -2.48
C LYS A 42 17.44 4.91 -3.90
N HIS A 43 17.32 3.70 -4.44
CA HIS A 43 17.74 3.42 -5.81
C HIS A 43 16.61 3.78 -6.78
N VAL A 44 16.64 5.02 -7.27
CA VAL A 44 15.67 5.54 -8.24
C VAL A 44 16.24 5.38 -9.65
N PRO A 45 15.68 4.51 -10.52
CA PRO A 45 16.24 4.27 -11.84
C PRO A 45 16.10 5.51 -12.73
N VAL A 46 17.20 6.19 -13.03
CA VAL A 46 17.19 7.37 -13.92
C VAL A 46 16.89 6.92 -15.35
N HIS A 47 15.66 7.13 -15.82
CA HIS A 47 15.35 6.90 -17.24
C HIS A 47 16.04 7.96 -18.10
N HIS A 48 16.97 7.54 -18.96
CA HIS A 48 17.56 8.37 -20.01
C HIS A 48 16.47 8.79 -21.01
N GLY A 49 15.86 9.95 -20.77
CA GLY A 49 14.70 10.44 -21.51
C GLY A 49 13.93 11.60 -20.85
N GLY A 50 14.28 12.01 -19.63
CA GLY A 50 13.85 13.30 -19.08
C GLY A 50 12.61 13.29 -18.18
N LEU A 51 12.14 12.13 -17.74
CA LEU A 51 11.20 12.10 -16.61
C LEU A 51 12.01 12.20 -15.31
N SER A 52 12.14 13.43 -14.80
CA SER A 52 12.44 13.64 -13.39
C SER A 52 11.31 13.02 -12.59
N TYR A 53 11.63 12.13 -11.65
CA TYR A 53 10.63 11.73 -10.66
C TYR A 53 10.21 12.98 -9.88
N SER A 54 8.90 13.12 -9.66
CA SER A 54 8.29 14.21 -8.90
C SER A 54 8.72 14.17 -7.43
N SER A 55 9.01 12.96 -6.92
CA SER A 55 9.37 12.72 -5.53
C SER A 55 10.29 11.51 -5.37
N PRO A 56 11.19 11.52 -4.37
CA PRO A 56 11.98 10.36 -3.98
C PRO A 56 11.23 9.37 -3.06
N LEU A 57 9.98 9.66 -2.67
CA LEU A 57 9.21 8.80 -1.76
C LEU A 57 8.54 7.67 -2.54
N LEU A 58 8.59 6.45 -2.01
CA LEU A 58 7.87 5.32 -2.60
C LEU A 58 6.35 5.58 -2.57
N ALA A 59 5.86 6.26 -1.52
CA ALA A 59 4.46 6.65 -1.36
C ALA A 59 3.95 7.44 -2.57
N ASP A 60 4.66 8.51 -2.95
CA ASP A 60 4.29 9.34 -4.10
C ASP A 60 4.34 8.54 -5.41
N LEU A 61 5.39 7.74 -5.62
CA LEU A 61 5.55 6.96 -6.85
C LEU A 61 4.42 5.94 -7.05
N VAL A 62 4.04 5.24 -5.98
CA VAL A 62 2.95 4.26 -6.01
C VAL A 62 1.60 4.95 -6.14
N TYR A 63 1.40 6.07 -5.44
CA TYR A 63 0.18 6.85 -5.53
C TYR A 63 -0.03 7.43 -6.94
N ASP A 64 1.01 7.99 -7.56
CA ASP A 64 0.99 8.46 -8.95
C ASP A 64 0.68 7.32 -9.93
N ALA A 65 1.26 6.13 -9.72
CA ALA A 65 0.98 4.95 -10.53
C ALA A 65 -0.48 4.47 -10.39
N PHE A 66 -1.04 4.55 -9.18
CA PHE A 66 -2.45 4.28 -8.91
C PHE A 66 -3.37 5.31 -9.60
N MET A 67 -3.14 6.61 -9.39
CA MET A 67 -3.96 7.69 -9.95
C MET A 67 -3.94 7.69 -11.48
N SER A 68 -2.77 7.44 -12.08
CA SER A 68 -2.63 7.29 -13.53
C SER A 68 -3.23 6.00 -14.09
N GLY A 69 -3.65 5.05 -13.24
CA GLY A 69 -4.22 3.76 -13.64
C GLY A 69 -3.19 2.78 -14.21
N LYS A 70 -1.89 3.03 -13.99
CA LYS A 70 -0.79 2.16 -14.42
C LYS A 70 -0.56 1.00 -13.47
N LEU A 71 -1.05 1.10 -12.23
CA LEU A 71 -0.97 0.08 -11.21
C LEU A 71 -2.36 -0.52 -10.97
N PRO A 72 -2.60 -1.81 -11.29
CA PRO A 72 -3.81 -2.50 -10.88
C PRO A 72 -3.84 -2.66 -9.35
N VAL A 73 -4.94 -2.25 -8.74
CA VAL A 73 -5.12 -2.26 -7.29
C VAL A 73 -6.38 -3.01 -6.85
N TYR A 74 -6.42 -3.39 -5.58
CA TYR A 74 -7.41 -4.31 -5.01
C TYR A 74 -7.82 -3.90 -3.59
N LYS A 75 -9.03 -4.29 -3.19
CA LYS A 75 -9.56 -4.04 -1.83
C LYS A 75 -9.02 -5.01 -0.79
N ASP A 76 -8.66 -6.22 -1.21
CA ASP A 76 -8.30 -7.35 -0.35
C ASP A 76 -6.82 -7.77 -0.50
N PRO A 77 -6.21 -8.32 0.57
CA PRO A 77 -4.82 -8.76 0.56
C PRO A 77 -4.51 -9.89 -0.43
N GLU A 78 -5.49 -10.72 -0.78
CA GLU A 78 -5.36 -11.76 -1.79
C GLU A 78 -5.42 -11.21 -3.23
N CYS A 79 -5.73 -9.92 -3.36
CA CYS A 79 -5.86 -9.18 -4.61
C CYS A 79 -6.91 -9.80 -5.57
N THR A 80 -8.06 -10.18 -5.03
CA THR A 80 -9.15 -10.85 -5.76
C THR A 80 -10.28 -9.88 -6.15
N ILE A 81 -10.45 -8.80 -5.40
CA ILE A 81 -11.50 -7.79 -5.56
C ILE A 81 -10.84 -6.51 -6.11
N PRO A 82 -10.96 -6.21 -7.41
CA PRO A 82 -10.43 -4.97 -7.97
C PRO A 82 -10.99 -3.74 -7.26
N GLN A 83 -10.15 -2.72 -7.12
CA GLN A 83 -10.54 -1.42 -6.58
C GLN A 83 -10.46 -0.38 -7.69
N ASP A 84 -11.53 0.41 -7.82
CA ASP A 84 -11.56 1.56 -8.71
C ASP A 84 -10.74 2.72 -8.14
N LYS A 85 -10.57 3.79 -8.92
CA LYS A 85 -9.74 4.96 -8.54
C LYS A 85 -10.25 5.72 -7.31
N TYR A 86 -11.45 5.43 -6.84
CA TYR A 86 -12.03 6.06 -5.65
C TYR A 86 -11.58 5.30 -4.40
N LEU A 87 -10.81 5.96 -3.55
CA LEU A 87 -10.34 5.40 -2.29
C LEU A 87 -11.41 5.60 -1.23
N ASP A 88 -11.93 4.50 -0.67
CA ASP A 88 -13.03 4.54 0.31
C ASP A 88 -12.52 4.80 1.75
N TYR A 89 -11.62 5.76 1.91
CA TYR A 89 -10.84 5.90 3.16
C TYR A 89 -11.08 7.22 3.91
N ARG A 90 -11.69 8.23 3.26
CA ARG A 90 -11.91 9.54 3.88
C ARG A 90 -13.14 10.23 3.32
N THR A 91 -14.31 9.75 3.75
CA THR A 91 -15.60 10.37 3.46
C THR A 91 -16.01 11.22 4.66
N ASP A 92 -15.68 12.51 4.66
CA ASP A 92 -16.22 13.42 5.67
C ASP A 92 -17.65 13.78 5.30
N THR A 93 -18.57 13.45 6.20
CA THR A 93 -20.00 13.74 6.02
C THR A 93 -20.25 15.18 6.44
N ILE A 94 -20.45 16.09 5.48
CA ILE A 94 -20.94 17.43 5.78
C ILE A 94 -22.46 17.39 5.75
N ILE A 95 -23.06 17.42 6.93
CA ILE A 95 -24.50 17.56 7.08
C ILE A 95 -24.86 19.03 6.87
N HIS A 96 -25.56 19.33 5.79
CA HIS A 96 -26.16 20.63 5.54
C HIS A 96 -27.66 20.52 5.74
N PHE A 97 -28.27 21.59 6.27
CA PHE A 97 -29.73 21.71 6.30
C PHE A 97 -30.13 22.70 5.22
N ASP A 98 -31.07 22.30 4.36
CA ASP A 98 -31.74 23.25 3.49
C ASP A 98 -32.51 24.25 4.37
N PRO A 99 -32.21 25.57 4.30
CA PRO A 99 -32.83 26.56 5.17
C PRO A 99 -34.31 26.81 4.89
N GLU A 100 -34.84 26.38 3.74
CA GLU A 100 -36.26 26.52 3.37
C GLU A 100 -37.05 25.25 3.67
N THR A 101 -36.49 24.07 3.40
CA THR A 101 -37.20 22.79 3.54
C THR A 101 -36.87 22.04 4.83
N PHE A 102 -35.80 22.45 5.54
CA PHE A 102 -35.23 21.76 6.71
C PHE A 102 -34.83 20.30 6.43
N GLU A 103 -34.72 19.91 5.17
CA GLU A 103 -34.24 18.58 4.80
C GLU A 103 -32.74 18.46 5.06
N GLU A 104 -32.35 17.31 5.60
CA GLU A 104 -30.96 16.96 5.84
C GLU A 104 -30.30 16.54 4.53
N LEU A 105 -29.36 17.36 4.05
CA LEU A 105 -28.56 17.08 2.87
C LEU A 105 -27.18 16.56 3.32
N ILE A 106 -26.95 15.28 3.06
CA ILE A 106 -25.67 14.63 3.31
C ILE A 106 -24.75 14.88 2.11
N ALA A 107 -23.73 15.73 2.28
CA ALA A 107 -22.67 15.91 1.31
C ALA A 107 -21.42 15.13 1.75
N TYR A 108 -20.84 14.35 0.84
CA TYR A 108 -19.60 13.64 1.08
C TYR A 108 -18.43 14.51 0.60
N ALA A 109 -17.63 15.03 1.53
CA ALA A 109 -16.36 15.67 1.20
C ALA A 109 -15.29 14.59 1.03
N TYR A 110 -14.75 14.51 -0.18
CA TYR A 110 -13.62 13.66 -0.51
C TYR A 110 -12.34 14.49 -0.41
N GLU A 111 -11.45 14.13 0.50
CA GLU A 111 -10.10 14.73 0.57
C GLU A 111 -9.11 13.71 -0.01
N GLU A 112 -8.35 14.11 -1.03
CA GLU A 112 -7.26 13.29 -1.56
C GLU A 112 -6.14 13.19 -0.51
N PRO A 113 -5.53 12.00 -0.32
CA PRO A 113 -4.48 11.84 0.66
C PRO A 113 -3.25 12.56 0.14
N ASN A 114 -2.51 13.22 1.04
CA ASN A 114 -1.18 13.68 0.72
C ASN A 114 -0.21 12.52 0.95
N PRO A 115 0.33 11.87 -0.10
CA PRO A 115 1.07 10.62 0.06
C PRO A 115 2.32 10.78 0.92
N GLU A 116 3.01 11.92 0.85
CA GLU A 116 4.21 12.25 1.65
C GLU A 116 3.95 12.21 3.17
N PHE A 117 2.79 12.71 3.62
CA PHE A 117 2.51 12.89 5.05
C PHE A 117 1.53 11.86 5.61
N ASP A 118 0.64 11.33 4.77
CA ASP A 118 -0.43 10.46 5.21
C ASP A 118 -0.04 8.98 5.11
N ILE A 119 0.81 8.58 4.15
CA ILE A 119 1.27 7.20 3.95
C ILE A 119 2.62 6.99 4.65
N ASN A 120 2.57 6.48 5.87
CA ASN A 120 3.77 6.25 6.69
C ASN A 120 4.19 4.77 6.75
N PHE A 121 3.26 3.86 6.44
CA PHE A 121 3.48 2.43 6.56
C PHE A 121 3.21 1.69 5.25
N TRP A 122 3.89 0.56 5.10
CA TRP A 122 3.74 -0.38 4.02
C TRP A 122 3.41 -1.74 4.60
N ARG A 123 2.18 -2.21 4.37
CA ARG A 123 1.77 -3.55 4.76
C ARG A 123 2.19 -4.53 3.69
N VAL A 124 3.02 -5.49 4.07
CA VAL A 124 3.57 -6.49 3.17
C VAL A 124 3.05 -7.86 3.60
N ARG A 125 2.37 -8.55 2.68
CA ARG A 125 1.91 -9.93 2.86
C ARG A 125 2.87 -10.86 2.14
N GLN A 126 3.41 -11.84 2.85
CA GLN A 126 4.44 -12.74 2.35
C GLN A 126 4.10 -14.20 2.64
N LEU A 127 4.56 -15.10 1.78
CA LEU A 127 4.64 -16.53 2.06
C LEU A 127 6.07 -16.85 2.46
N ILE A 128 6.29 -17.29 3.69
CA ILE A 128 7.57 -17.85 4.13
C ILE A 128 7.46 -19.37 4.06
N TYR A 129 8.48 -20.02 3.54
CA TYR A 129 8.50 -21.48 3.39
C TYR A 129 9.89 -22.06 3.62
N TYR A 130 9.92 -23.34 3.99
CA TYR A 130 11.15 -24.12 4.10
C TYR A 130 11.19 -25.23 3.05
N ASN A 131 12.23 -25.20 2.21
CA ASN A 131 12.47 -26.21 1.18
C ASN A 131 13.43 -27.29 1.72
N LYS A 132 12.97 -28.54 1.83
CA LYS A 132 13.78 -29.64 2.38
C LYS A 132 14.92 -30.05 1.44
N LYS A 133 14.76 -29.90 0.13
CA LYS A 133 15.73 -30.35 -0.88
C LYS A 133 16.95 -29.44 -0.91
N THR A 134 16.74 -28.13 -0.78
CA THR A 134 17.83 -27.15 -0.70
C THR A 134 18.27 -26.86 0.74
N ALA A 135 17.46 -27.25 1.74
CA ALA A 135 17.65 -26.90 3.15
C ALA A 135 17.70 -25.37 3.38
N LEU A 136 16.90 -24.62 2.63
CA LEU A 136 16.85 -23.16 2.70
C LEU A 136 15.45 -22.64 3.00
N TRP A 137 15.42 -21.51 3.69
CA TRP A 137 14.23 -20.68 3.85
C TRP A 137 14.04 -19.79 2.62
N GLY A 138 12.80 -19.67 2.16
CA GLY A 138 12.40 -18.75 1.11
C GLY A 138 11.28 -17.83 1.58
N ALA A 139 11.20 -16.66 0.97
CA ALA A 139 10.10 -15.72 1.14
C ALA A 139 9.64 -15.24 -0.23
N GLU A 140 8.33 -15.22 -0.45
CA GLU A 140 7.71 -14.64 -1.64
C GLU A 140 6.76 -13.53 -1.19
N VAL A 141 6.95 -12.32 -1.74
CA VAL A 141 6.00 -11.22 -1.50
C VAL A 141 4.78 -11.43 -2.38
N LEU A 142 3.61 -11.47 -1.74
CA LEU A 142 2.33 -11.81 -2.39
C LEU A 142 1.59 -10.53 -2.79
N SER A 143 1.55 -9.58 -1.87
CA SER A 143 0.90 -8.29 -2.05
C SER A 143 1.46 -7.25 -1.09
N ILE A 144 1.32 -5.99 -1.48
CA ILE A 144 1.81 -4.82 -0.75
C ILE A 144 0.65 -3.81 -0.70
N ALA A 145 0.52 -3.07 0.40
CA ALA A 145 -0.43 -1.97 0.53
C ALA A 145 0.21 -0.75 1.19
N PRO A 146 0.05 0.47 0.64
CA PRO A 146 0.29 1.69 1.40
C PRO A 146 -0.76 1.82 2.51
N VAL A 147 -0.31 2.24 3.69
CA VAL A 147 -1.11 2.28 4.92
C VAL A 147 -1.09 3.66 5.52
N LEU A 148 -2.28 4.12 5.90
CA LEU A 148 -2.53 5.39 6.55
C LEU A 148 -2.77 5.19 8.05
N HIS A 149 -2.49 6.24 8.83
CA HIS A 149 -3.06 6.36 10.17
C HIS A 149 -4.49 6.87 10.10
N ASN A 150 -5.41 6.20 10.77
CA ASN A 150 -6.77 6.68 10.95
C ASN A 150 -6.77 7.87 11.93
N LYS A 151 -6.78 9.09 11.38
CA LYS A 151 -6.84 10.34 12.15
C LYS A 151 -8.20 10.59 12.82
N ARG A 152 -9.20 9.71 12.67
CA ARG A 152 -10.52 9.84 13.35
C ARG A 152 -10.52 9.43 14.82
N TYR A 153 -9.43 8.89 15.32
CA TYR A 153 -9.33 8.53 16.73
C TYR A 153 -9.06 9.76 17.60
N LYS A 154 -9.80 9.85 18.72
CA LYS A 154 -9.54 10.84 19.78
C LYS A 154 -8.19 10.53 20.42
N ASP A 155 -7.54 11.56 20.98
CA ASP A 155 -6.17 11.59 21.53
C ASP A 155 -5.74 10.44 22.49
N ASN A 156 -6.64 9.51 22.87
CA ASN A 156 -6.38 8.41 23.80
C ASN A 156 -6.47 7.00 23.20
N ASP A 157 -6.78 6.84 21.91
CA ASP A 157 -6.87 5.53 21.26
C ASP A 157 -5.65 5.25 20.36
N VAL A 158 -5.29 3.97 20.24
CA VAL A 158 -4.22 3.52 19.33
C VAL A 158 -4.68 3.80 17.90
N PRO A 159 -3.92 4.57 17.08
CA PRO A 159 -4.30 4.86 15.71
C PRO A 159 -4.48 3.58 14.91
N GLU A 160 -5.66 3.40 14.32
CA GLU A 160 -5.90 2.27 13.43
C GLU A 160 -5.12 2.44 12.12
N LEU A 161 -4.45 1.37 11.68
CA LEU A 161 -3.66 1.35 10.45
C LEU A 161 -4.49 0.76 9.29
N ILE A 162 -4.91 1.62 8.37
CA ILE A 162 -5.82 1.28 7.28
C ILE A 162 -5.04 1.16 5.95
N PRO A 163 -5.05 -0.01 5.28
CA PRO A 163 -4.51 -0.14 3.95
C PRO A 163 -5.41 0.60 2.95
N LEU A 164 -4.83 1.48 2.14
CA LEU A 164 -5.55 2.24 1.10
C LEU A 164 -6.05 1.35 -0.04
N PHE A 165 -5.17 0.46 -0.47
CA PHE A 165 -5.40 -0.54 -1.50
C PHE A 165 -4.24 -1.53 -1.48
N TRP A 166 -4.45 -2.70 -2.08
CA TRP A 166 -3.42 -3.72 -2.28
C TRP A 166 -3.00 -3.79 -3.73
N PHE A 167 -1.74 -4.09 -3.99
CA PHE A 167 -1.22 -4.39 -5.33
C PHE A 167 -0.24 -5.55 -5.29
N ARG A 168 -0.07 -6.20 -6.45
CA ARG A 168 0.90 -7.30 -6.60
C ARG A 168 2.27 -6.75 -7.01
N PRO A 169 3.36 -7.16 -6.36
CA PRO A 169 4.70 -6.85 -6.85
C PRO A 169 4.94 -7.58 -8.17
N VAL A 170 5.50 -6.88 -9.17
CA VAL A 170 5.89 -7.51 -10.44
C VAL A 170 7.20 -8.26 -10.23
N ASN A 171 7.16 -9.59 -10.31
CA ASN A 171 8.34 -10.41 -10.11
C ASN A 171 9.02 -10.70 -11.46
N HIS A 172 9.96 -9.85 -11.86
CA HIS A 172 10.69 -10.01 -13.13
C HIS A 172 11.71 -11.16 -13.13
N ALA A 173 11.96 -11.81 -11.99
CA ALA A 173 12.98 -12.85 -11.83
C ALA A 173 12.56 -14.26 -12.28
N ARG A 174 11.39 -14.44 -12.92
CA ARG A 174 10.84 -15.76 -13.30
C ARG A 174 10.49 -15.90 -14.80
N ASN A 175 11.12 -15.12 -15.67
CA ASN A 175 11.06 -15.35 -17.13
C ASN A 175 12.29 -16.13 -17.61
#